data_AF-A0A3C1P234-F1
#
_entry.id   AF-A0A3C1P234-F1
#
_cell.length_a   1.000
_cell.length_b   1.000
_cell.length_c   1.000
_cell.angle_alpha   90.00
_cell.angle_beta   90.00
_cell.angle_gamma   90.00
#
_symmetry.space_group_name_H-M   'P 1'
#
loop_
_entity.id
_entity.type
_entity.pdbx_description
1 polymer ?
#
loop_
_entity_poly.entity_id
_entity_poly.type
_entity_poly.pdbx_seq_one_letter_code
_entity_poly.pdbx_strand_id
1 'polypeptide(L)'
;HYLVADIARTITLVPGDILFSGTPAFSRTVYPGDVVEVEVEGLGTLSNTIVQGPVPIRDDCGAQPTESEEVVSTAMGGDWEFRGIRTPSKDLYPSTVEEKE
;
A
#
# COMPACT_ATOMS: atom_id res chain seq x y z
N HIS A 1 -12.52 16.66 13.05
CA HIS A 1 -11.76 17.27 14.17
C HIS A 1 -11.01 16.26 15.04
N TYR A 2 -11.44 15.00 15.16
CA TYR A 2 -10.76 14.02 16.01
C TYR A 2 -9.30 13.71 15.59
N LEU A 3 -9.03 13.44 14.31
CA LEU A 3 -7.70 13.06 13.82
C LEU A 3 -6.60 14.08 14.15
N VAL A 4 -6.86 15.36 13.84
CA VAL A 4 -5.89 16.44 14.10
C VAL A 4 -5.60 16.57 15.60
N ALA A 5 -6.65 16.59 16.43
CA ALA A 5 -6.49 16.75 17.87
C ALA A 5 -5.81 15.54 18.52
N ASP A 6 -6.04 14.34 18.00
CA ASP A 6 -5.43 13.12 18.55
C ASP A 6 -3.93 13.04 18.22
N ILE A 7 -3.57 13.27 16.96
CA ILE A 7 -2.15 13.30 16.52
C ILE A 7 -1.38 14.43 17.24
N ALA A 8 -2.00 15.60 17.39
CA ALA A 8 -1.35 16.77 18.00
C ALA A 8 -1.05 16.60 19.50
N ARG A 9 -1.54 15.55 20.17
CA ARG A 9 -1.19 15.24 21.58
C ARG A 9 0.25 14.76 21.73
N THR A 10 0.80 14.14 20.69
CA THR A 10 2.12 13.48 20.74
C THR A 10 3.07 13.99 19.67
N ILE A 11 2.57 14.55 18.57
CA ILE A 11 3.35 15.06 17.45
C ILE A 11 3.03 16.53 17.23
N THR A 12 4.03 17.41 17.27
CA THR A 12 3.85 18.83 16.94
C THR A 12 3.65 18.99 15.43
N LEU A 13 2.50 19.52 15.02
CA LEU A 13 2.20 19.85 13.62
C LEU A 13 2.69 21.27 13.29
N VAL A 14 3.27 21.43 12.10
CA VAL A 14 3.72 22.72 11.57
C VAL A 14 3.01 23.05 10.25
N PRO A 15 2.96 24.33 9.84
CA PRO A 15 2.38 24.70 8.55
C PRO A 15 3.05 23.96 7.39
N GLY A 16 2.23 23.32 6.56
CA GLY A 16 2.69 22.50 5.43
C GLY A 16 2.60 21.00 5.67
N ASP A 17 2.38 20.56 6.92
CA ASP A 17 2.19 19.13 7.21
C ASP A 17 0.90 18.60 6.58
N ILE A 18 0.99 17.37 6.05
CA ILE A 18 -0.12 16.67 5.39
C ILE A 18 -0.52 15.47 6.24
N LEU A 19 -1.81 15.36 6.53
CA LEU A 19 -2.41 14.21 7.21
C LEU A 19 -3.25 13.40 6.24
N PHE A 20 -2.87 12.15 6.01
CA PHE A 20 -3.69 11.22 5.22
C PHE A 20 -4.75 10.59 6.12
N SER A 21 -6.02 10.88 5.82
CA SER A 21 -7.17 10.49 6.65
C SER A 21 -7.60 9.02 6.52
N GLY A 22 -6.83 8.23 5.78
CA GLY A 22 -7.14 6.84 5.45
C GLY A 22 -7.93 6.68 4.16
N THR A 23 -8.13 5.43 3.77
CA THR A 23 -8.87 5.01 2.57
C THR A 23 -10.06 4.13 2.98
N PRO A 24 -11.13 4.08 2.18
CA PRO A 24 -12.16 3.06 2.33
C PRO A 24 -11.59 1.64 2.20
N ALA A 25 -12.39 0.65 2.58
CA ALA A 25 -12.06 -0.76 2.36
C ALA A 25 -12.00 -1.12 0.86
N PHE A 26 -11.42 -2.28 0.55
CA PHE A 26 -11.36 -2.89 -0.79
C PHE A 26 -10.32 -2.31 -1.76
N SER A 27 -9.13 -1.96 -1.28
CA SER A 27 -7.98 -1.69 -2.16
C SER A 27 -7.67 -2.90 -3.06
N ARG A 28 -7.14 -2.63 -4.24
CA ARG A 28 -6.78 -3.62 -5.26
C ARG A 28 -5.33 -3.40 -5.69
N THR A 29 -4.70 -4.46 -6.19
CA THR A 29 -3.37 -4.36 -6.83
C THR A 29 -3.46 -3.57 -8.13
N VAL A 30 -2.39 -2.85 -8.45
CA VAL A 30 -2.21 -2.11 -9.72
C VAL A 30 -0.94 -2.57 -10.41
N TYR A 31 -0.88 -2.42 -11.73
CA TYR A 31 0.21 -2.89 -12.58
C TYR A 31 0.72 -1.78 -13.50
N PRO A 32 1.97 -1.86 -13.99
CA PRO A 32 2.48 -0.91 -14.99
C PRO A 32 1.57 -0.82 -16.22
N GLY A 33 1.23 0.41 -16.59
CA GLY A 33 0.27 0.72 -17.66
C GLY A 33 -1.13 1.10 -17.14
N ASP A 34 -1.46 0.77 -15.89
CA ASP A 34 -2.73 1.19 -15.29
C ASP A 34 -2.80 2.71 -15.13
N VAL A 35 -4.00 3.27 -15.30
CA VAL A 35 -4.32 4.64 -14.91
C VAL A 35 -5.21 4.58 -13.68
N VAL A 36 -4.73 5.15 -12.58
CA VAL A 36 -5.44 5.21 -11.30
C VAL A 36 -5.98 6.63 -11.11
N GLU A 37 -7.29 6.74 -10.99
CA GLU A 37 -7.97 8.00 -10.72
C GLU A 37 -8.57 7.99 -9.33
N VAL A 38 -8.29 9.04 -8.57
CA VAL A 38 -8.85 9.28 -7.24
C VAL A 38 -9.62 10.58 -7.29
N GLU A 39 -10.92 10.51 -7.00
CA GLU A 39 -11.81 11.67 -6.98
C GLU A 39 -12.29 11.96 -5.56
N VAL A 40 -12.31 13.25 -5.21
CA VAL A 40 -12.96 13.74 -4.00
C VAL A 40 -13.92 14.85 -4.38
N GLU A 41 -15.18 14.69 -3.95
CA GLU A 41 -16.24 15.67 -4.18
C GLU A 41 -15.80 17.06 -3.71
N GLY A 42 -15.90 18.05 -4.61
CA GLY A 42 -15.51 19.44 -4.34
C GLY A 42 -14.01 19.74 -4.42
N LEU A 43 -13.14 18.73 -4.59
CA LEU A 43 -11.69 18.92 -4.82
C LEU A 43 -11.28 18.55 -6.25
N GLY A 44 -11.99 17.61 -6.87
CA GLY A 44 -11.72 17.13 -8.23
C GLY A 44 -10.99 15.79 -8.25
N THR A 45 -10.38 15.49 -9.40
CA THR A 45 -9.76 14.20 -9.70
C THR A 45 -8.25 14.33 -9.83
N LEU A 46 -7.53 13.44 -9.15
CA LEU A 46 -6.10 13.19 -9.33
C LEU A 46 -5.93 11.91 -10.15
N SER A 47 -5.23 12.00 -11.29
CA SER A 47 -4.98 10.87 -12.19
C SER A 47 -3.48 10.58 -12.27
N ASN A 48 -3.11 9.32 -12.08
CA ASN A 48 -1.74 8.85 -12.09
C ASN A 48 -1.60 7.59 -12.96
N THR A 49 -0.64 7.59 -13.87
CA THR A 49 -0.27 6.38 -14.62
C THR A 49 0.81 5.60 -13.86
N ILE A 50 0.57 4.32 -13.65
CA ILE A 50 1.51 3.41 -13.01
C ILE A 50 2.60 3.02 -14.01
N VAL A 51 3.85 3.16 -13.60
CA VAL A 51 5.03 2.86 -14.42
C VAL A 51 6.05 2.09 -13.59
N GLN A 52 6.95 1.39 -14.27
CA GLN A 52 8.14 0.85 -13.61
C GLN A 52 9.01 2.00 -13.09
N GLY A 53 9.39 1.95 -11.81
CA GLY A 53 10.29 2.94 -11.23
C GLY A 53 11.65 2.93 -11.93
N PRO A 54 12.26 4.11 -12.21
CA PRO A 54 13.54 4.20 -12.90
C PRO A 54 14.74 3.84 -12.01
N VAL A 55 14.52 3.73 -10.70
CA VAL A 55 15.54 3.42 -9.70
C VAL A 55 15.10 2.21 -8.87
N PRO A 56 16.05 1.37 -8.40
CA PRO A 56 15.74 0.29 -7.48
C PRO A 56 15.15 0.79 -6.16
N ILE A 57 14.48 -0.11 -5.45
CA ILE A 57 13.99 0.14 -4.09
C ILE A 57 15.20 0.33 -3.18
N ARG A 58 15.14 1.38 -2.34
CA ARG A 58 16.17 1.68 -1.36
C ARG A 58 16.15 0.65 -0.23
N ASP A 59 17.31 0.07 0.05
CA ASP A 59 17.51 -0.91 1.13
C ASP A 59 17.83 -0.26 2.49
N ASP A 60 18.13 1.04 2.50
CA ASP A 60 18.52 1.79 3.71
C ASP A 60 17.33 2.35 4.52
N CYS A 61 16.09 2.19 4.05
CA CYS A 61 14.92 2.75 4.70
C CYS A 61 13.67 1.86 4.61
N GLY A 62 12.94 1.79 5.73
CA GLY A 62 11.64 1.11 5.80
C GLY A 62 11.72 -0.41 5.79
N ALA A 63 10.56 -1.06 5.91
CA ALA A 63 10.44 -2.50 5.71
C ALA A 63 10.58 -2.80 4.22
N GLN A 64 11.43 -3.76 3.87
CA GLN A 64 11.64 -4.18 2.49
C GLN A 64 10.43 -4.97 1.97
N PRO A 65 10.02 -4.79 0.70
CA PRO A 65 8.92 -5.55 0.13
C PRO A 65 9.29 -7.02 -0.03
N THR A 66 8.30 -7.89 0.08
CA THR A 66 8.42 -9.32 -0.23
C THR A 66 7.25 -9.75 -1.10
N GLU A 67 7.43 -10.85 -1.82
CA GLU A 67 6.38 -11.46 -2.66
C GLU A 67 5.88 -12.78 -2.04
N SER A 68 6.04 -12.95 -0.73
CA SER A 68 5.52 -14.13 -0.02
C SER A 68 4.00 -14.24 -0.14
N GLU A 69 3.49 -15.48 -0.04
CA GLU A 69 2.04 -15.72 -0.17
C GLU A 69 1.20 -14.87 0.79
N GLU A 70 1.69 -14.64 2.00
CA GLU A 70 1.03 -13.82 3.01
C GLU A 70 0.84 -12.38 2.52
N VAL A 71 1.89 -11.78 1.96
CA VAL A 71 1.85 -10.42 1.42
C VAL A 71 0.92 -10.34 0.21
N VAL A 72 1.06 -11.29 -0.72
CA VAL A 72 0.21 -11.35 -1.92
C VAL A 72 -1.26 -11.53 -1.55
N SER A 73 -1.57 -12.43 -0.61
CA SER A 73 -2.94 -12.65 -0.15
C SER A 73 -3.58 -11.41 0.48
N THR A 74 -2.78 -10.61 1.18
CA THR A 74 -3.22 -9.36 1.81
C THR A 74 -3.47 -8.30 0.75
N ALA A 75 -2.54 -8.16 -0.21
CA ALA A 75 -2.63 -7.19 -1.30
C ALA A 75 -3.82 -7.47 -2.24
N MET A 76 -4.06 -8.74 -2.58
CA MET A 76 -5.18 -9.15 -3.43
C MET A 76 -6.52 -9.18 -2.68
N GLY A 77 -6.49 -9.31 -1.36
CA GLY A 77 -7.68 -9.26 -0.52
C GLY A 77 -8.73 -10.31 -0.90
N GLY A 78 -9.86 -9.87 -1.46
CA GLY A 78 -10.94 -10.75 -1.91
C GLY A 78 -10.66 -11.49 -3.22
N ASP A 79 -9.73 -10.99 -4.04
CA ASP A 79 -9.37 -11.60 -5.32
C ASP A 79 -8.33 -12.71 -5.18
N TRP A 80 -7.80 -12.93 -3.99
CA TRP A 80 -6.81 -13.97 -3.77
C TRP A 80 -7.45 -15.35 -3.99
N GLU A 81 -6.85 -16.16 -4.86
CA GLU A 81 -7.47 -17.41 -5.36
C GLU A 81 -7.81 -18.43 -4.27
N PHE A 82 -7.09 -18.41 -3.15
CA PHE A 82 -7.28 -19.33 -2.02
C PHE A 82 -8.15 -18.74 -0.89
N ARG A 83 -8.72 -17.54 -1.10
CA ARG A 83 -9.58 -16.88 -0.11
C ARG A 83 -10.77 -17.78 0.24
N GLY A 84 -10.91 -18.13 1.52
CA GLY A 84 -11.97 -19.01 2.02
C GLY A 84 -11.72 -20.51 1.75
N ILE A 85 -10.62 -20.87 1.08
CA ILE A 85 -10.19 -22.26 0.84
C ILE A 85 -9.14 -22.65 1.87
N ARG A 86 -8.11 -21.81 2.07
CA ARG A 86 -7.04 -22.03 3.07
C ARG A 86 -6.37 -20.74 3.50
N THR A 87 -5.57 -20.83 4.56
CA THR A 87 -4.68 -19.75 5.02
C THR A 87 -3.44 -19.65 4.11
N PRO A 88 -2.89 -18.44 3.88
CA PRO A 88 -1.59 -18.27 3.22
C PRO A 88 -0.47 -18.95 4.01
N SER A 89 0.55 -19.45 3.32
CA SER A 89 1.72 -20.09 3.91
C SER A 89 2.98 -19.74 3.11
N LYS A 90 3.98 -19.20 3.81
CA LYS A 90 5.31 -18.94 3.23
C LYS A 90 6.01 -20.21 2.73
N ASP A 91 5.68 -21.37 3.30
CA ASP A 91 6.30 -22.65 2.94
C ASP A 91 5.80 -23.16 1.58
N LEU A 92 4.58 -22.78 1.18
CA LEU A 92 3.97 -23.21 -0.08
C LEU A 92 4.38 -22.31 -1.24
N TYR A 93 4.50 -21.00 -1.00
CA TYR A 93 4.94 -20.02 -1.98
C TYR A 93 5.91 -19.03 -1.34
N PRO A 94 7.23 -19.35 -1.37
CA PRO A 94 8.26 -18.44 -0.87
C PRO A 94 8.37 -17.20 -1.76
N SER A 95 8.79 -16.09 -1.16
CA SER A 95 9.08 -14.84 -1.89
C SER A 95 10.15 -15.07 -2.95
N THR A 96 9.92 -14.55 -4.15
CA THR A 96 10.91 -14.47 -5.24
C THR A 96 11.92 -13.33 -5.04
N VAL A 97 11.57 -12.34 -4.20
CA VAL A 97 12.49 -11.28 -3.76
C VAL A 97 13.38 -11.88 -2.68
N GLU A 98 14.68 -11.96 -2.95
CA GLU A 98 15.69 -12.37 -1.97
C GLU A 98 15.75 -11.34 -0.83
N GLU A 99 15.51 -11.81 0.40
CA GLU A 99 15.79 -11.00 1.59
C GLU A 99 17.31 -10.89 1.72
N LYS A 100 17.85 -9.67 1.55
CA LYS A 100 19.25 -9.40 1.90
C LYS A 100 19.35 -9.29 3.43
N GLU A 101 20.18 -10.14 4.02
CA GLU A 101 20.58 -10.08 5.44
C GLU A 101 21.21 -8.75 5.83
#